data_AF-A0A3D0Q731-F1
#
_entry.id   AF-A0A3D0Q731-F1
#
_cell.length_a   1.000
_cell.length_b   1.000
_cell.length_c   1.000
_cell.angle_alpha   90.00
_cell.angle_beta   90.00
_cell.angle_gamma   90.00
#
_symmetry.space_group_name_H-M   'P 1'
#
loop_
_entity.id
_entity.type
_entity.pdbx_description
1 polymer ?
#
loop_
_entity_poly.entity_id
_entity_poly.type
_entity_poly.pdbx_seq_one_letter_code
_entity_poly.pdbx_strand_id
1 'polypeptide(L)'
;MGKLLSVVLCCLSLVTSAHAQRIKDVASIQGVRSNQLIGYGLVVGLPGTGEQSPFTEQSFRTMLTNFGISLDPNIKPKIKNVVAVAVHAELPPFIKPGQTIDVTV
;
A
#
# COMPACT_ATOMS: atom_id res chain seq x y z
N MET A 1 -1.26 59.15 -38.54
CA MET A 1 -1.96 57.85 -38.44
C MET A 1 -1.03 56.66 -38.19
N GLY A 2 0.02 56.44 -39.00
CA GLY A 2 0.82 55.19 -38.95
C GLY A 2 1.53 54.89 -37.62
N LYS A 3 2.02 55.91 -36.89
CA LYS A 3 2.63 55.72 -35.57
C LYS A 3 1.63 55.18 -34.52
N LEU A 4 0.38 55.63 -34.58
CA LEU A 4 -0.68 55.16 -33.68
C LEU A 4 -1.04 53.69 -33.99
N LEU A 5 -1.13 53.34 -35.27
CA LEU A 5 -1.38 51.98 -35.73
C LEU A 5 -0.27 51.01 -35.29
N SER A 6 0.99 51.46 -35.35
CA SER A 6 2.15 50.66 -34.94
C SER A 6 2.18 50.39 -33.44
N VAL A 7 1.75 51.36 -32.61
CA VAL A 7 1.62 51.21 -31.16
C VAL A 7 0.52 50.20 -30.82
N VAL A 8 -0.63 50.29 -31.49
CA VAL A 8 -1.74 49.34 -31.29
C VAL A 8 -1.32 47.92 -31.68
N LEU A 9 -0.64 47.74 -32.81
CA LEU A 9 -0.16 46.42 -33.24
C LEU A 9 0.87 45.82 -32.26
N CYS A 10 1.75 46.65 -31.71
CA CYS A 10 2.69 46.24 -30.67
C CYS A 10 1.96 45.79 -29.39
N CYS A 11 0.92 46.52 -28.96
CA CYS A 11 0.12 46.14 -27.79
C CYS A 11 -0.64 44.81 -27.98
N LEU A 12 -1.14 44.51 -29.18
CA LEU A 12 -1.80 43.23 -29.44
C LEU A 12 -0.81 42.05 -29.39
N SER A 13 0.46 42.27 -29.72
CA SER A 13 1.49 41.22 -29.68
C SER A 13 1.91 40.82 -28.25
N LEU A 14 1.52 41.62 -27.25
CA LEU A 14 1.80 41.36 -25.83
C LEU A 14 0.70 40.53 -25.13
N VAL A 15 -0.34 40.11 -25.85
CA VAL A 15 -1.39 39.25 -25.28
C VAL A 15 -0.85 37.83 -25.15
N THR A 16 -0.42 37.47 -23.93
CA THR A 16 -0.01 36.11 -23.60
C THR A 16 -1.22 35.26 -23.23
N SER A 17 -1.17 33.97 -23.59
CA SER A 17 -2.22 33.02 -23.23
C SER A 17 -2.19 32.77 -21.71
N ALA A 18 -3.31 33.01 -21.03
CA ALA A 18 -3.45 32.68 -19.62
C ALA A 18 -3.56 31.15 -19.45
N HIS A 19 -2.61 30.55 -18.73
CA HIS A 19 -2.68 29.13 -18.37
C HIS A 19 -3.50 28.97 -17.09
N ALA A 20 -4.76 28.58 -17.23
CA ALA A 20 -5.59 28.19 -16.09
C ALA A 20 -5.31 26.72 -15.72
N GLN A 21 -5.07 26.44 -14.44
CA GLN A 21 -4.99 25.09 -13.89
C GLN A 21 -6.21 24.82 -13.01
N ARG A 22 -6.77 23.61 -13.07
CA ARG A 22 -7.93 23.28 -12.25
C ARG A 22 -7.47 23.11 -10.80
N ILE A 23 -8.27 23.58 -9.85
CA ILE A 23 -7.95 23.47 -8.41
C ILE A 23 -7.68 22.01 -8.01
N LYS A 24 -8.43 21.04 -8.58
CA LYS A 24 -8.22 19.60 -8.33
C LYS A 24 -6.87 19.06 -8.82
N ASP A 25 -6.18 19.78 -9.69
CA ASP A 25 -4.86 19.40 -10.20
C ASP A 25 -3.72 19.99 -9.34
N VAL A 26 -4.01 20.87 -8.37
CA VAL A 26 -3.03 21.52 -7.46
C VAL A 26 -3.34 21.35 -5.97
N ALA A 27 -4.51 20.85 -5.62
CA ALA A 27 -4.97 20.72 -4.24
C ALA A 27 -5.45 19.30 -3.95
N SER A 28 -5.19 18.85 -2.73
CA SER A 28 -5.72 17.60 -2.18
C SER A 28 -6.72 17.88 -1.08
N ILE A 29 -7.64 16.94 -0.85
CA ILE A 29 -8.61 17.04 0.24
C ILE A 29 -7.93 16.60 1.52
N GLN A 30 -7.90 17.48 2.52
CA GLN A 30 -7.33 17.16 3.83
C GLN A 30 -8.02 15.94 4.44
N GLY A 31 -7.24 14.95 4.88
CA GLY A 31 -7.76 13.70 5.46
C GLY A 31 -8.00 12.59 4.44
N VAL A 32 -7.97 12.87 3.14
CA VAL A 32 -8.03 11.84 2.09
C VAL A 32 -6.63 11.34 1.83
N ARG A 33 -6.22 10.36 2.62
CA ARG A 33 -4.89 9.75 2.56
C ARG A 33 -5.02 8.24 2.51
N SER A 34 -4.20 7.62 1.68
CA SER A 34 -3.92 6.20 1.83
C SER A 34 -2.95 5.97 2.98
N ASN A 35 -3.07 4.80 3.62
CA ASN A 35 -2.19 4.40 4.73
C ASN A 35 -1.49 3.10 4.36
N GLN A 36 -0.19 3.04 4.56
CA GLN A 36 0.57 1.81 4.36
C GLN A 36 0.32 0.87 5.53
N LEU A 37 -0.01 -0.37 5.22
CA LEU A 37 -0.17 -1.46 6.15
C LEU A 37 0.99 -2.43 5.94
N ILE A 38 1.60 -2.83 7.05
CA ILE A 38 2.63 -3.86 7.09
C ILE A 38 2.11 -4.93 8.03
N GLY A 39 2.09 -6.16 7.55
CA GLY A 39 1.62 -7.33 8.25
C GLY A 39 2.65 -8.45 8.20
N TYR A 40 2.39 -9.46 9.02
CA TYR A 40 3.16 -10.69 9.08
C TYR A 40 2.19 -11.86 8.93
N GLY A 41 2.54 -12.82 8.07
CA GLY A 41 1.70 -13.96 7.75
C GLY A 41 2.48 -15.28 7.76
N LEU A 42 1.73 -16.37 7.74
CA LEU A 42 2.23 -17.72 7.52
C LEU A 42 1.59 -18.31 6.27
N VAL A 43 2.40 -18.82 5.35
CA VAL A 43 1.93 -19.60 4.21
C VAL A 43 2.20 -21.07 4.50
N VAL A 44 1.18 -21.91 4.34
CA VAL A 44 1.22 -23.35 4.60
C VAL A 44 0.98 -24.14 3.32
N GLY A 45 1.41 -25.41 3.28
CA GLY A 45 1.17 -26.30 2.14
C GLY A 45 2.20 -26.18 1.02
N LEU A 46 3.35 -25.58 1.31
CA LEU A 46 4.46 -25.51 0.37
C LEU A 46 5.03 -26.90 0.06
N PRO A 47 5.54 -27.15 -1.17
CA PRO A 47 6.07 -28.45 -1.59
C PRO A 47 7.48 -28.71 -1.02
N GLY A 48 7.62 -28.74 0.30
CA GLY A 48 8.90 -28.97 0.98
C GLY A 48 9.84 -27.76 1.00
N THR A 49 9.37 -26.58 0.58
CA THR A 49 10.13 -25.32 0.53
C THR A 49 9.82 -24.38 1.70
N GLY A 50 9.42 -24.93 2.85
CA GLY A 50 9.22 -24.16 4.07
C GLY A 50 10.54 -23.73 4.73
N GLU A 51 10.43 -22.90 5.76
CA GLU A 51 11.56 -22.35 6.50
C GLU A 51 11.53 -22.83 7.96
N GLN A 52 12.67 -23.33 8.45
CA GLN A 52 12.84 -23.75 9.84
C GLN A 52 13.55 -22.68 10.67
N SER A 53 13.06 -21.45 10.62
CA SER A 53 13.55 -20.40 11.53
C SER A 53 12.80 -20.41 12.85
N PRO A 54 13.45 -20.02 13.98
CA PRO A 54 12.80 -19.94 15.28
C PRO A 54 11.55 -19.05 15.28
N PHE A 55 11.53 -18.02 14.44
CA PHE A 55 10.39 -17.13 14.29
C PHE A 55 9.21 -17.82 13.62
N THR A 56 9.43 -18.54 12.51
CA THR A 56 8.39 -19.32 11.84
C THR A 56 7.82 -20.42 12.74
N GLU A 57 8.68 -21.08 13.55
CA GLU A 57 8.24 -22.07 14.54
C GLU A 57 7.31 -21.45 15.60
N GLN A 58 7.69 -20.31 16.17
CA GLN A 58 6.92 -19.66 17.22
C GLN A 58 5.58 -19.11 16.69
N SER A 59 5.61 -18.53 15.49
CA SER A 59 4.41 -18.05 14.80
C SER A 59 3.46 -19.22 14.52
N PHE A 60 3.97 -20.35 14.05
CA PHE A 60 3.16 -21.54 13.80
C PHE A 60 2.58 -22.14 15.08
N ARG A 61 3.35 -22.16 16.19
CA ARG A 61 2.83 -22.54 17.52
C ARG A 61 1.71 -21.62 17.99
N THR A 62 1.86 -20.32 17.80
CA THR A 62 0.85 -19.31 18.17
C THR A 62 -0.42 -19.50 17.34
N MET A 63 -0.28 -19.72 16.03
CA MET A 63 -1.40 -20.04 15.14
C MET A 63 -2.18 -21.26 15.64
N LEU A 64 -1.49 -22.37 15.92
CA LEU A 64 -2.12 -23.59 16.44
C LEU A 64 -2.83 -23.34 17.77
N THR A 65 -2.21 -22.59 18.68
CA THR A 65 -2.83 -22.21 19.97
C THR A 65 -4.12 -21.42 19.76
N ASN A 66 -4.15 -20.48 18.82
CA ASN A 66 -5.35 -19.72 18.48
C ASN A 66 -6.46 -20.59 17.86
N PHE A 67 -6.09 -21.71 17.21
CA PHE A 67 -7.03 -22.74 16.77
C PHE A 67 -7.42 -23.74 17.86
N GLY A 68 -6.98 -23.54 19.11
CA GLY A 68 -7.24 -24.44 20.24
C GLY A 68 -6.35 -25.69 20.26
N ILE A 69 -5.30 -25.74 19.44
CA ILE A 69 -4.34 -26.83 19.37
C ILE A 69 -3.11 -26.44 20.19
N SER A 70 -2.96 -27.04 21.37
CA SER A 70 -1.77 -26.83 22.20
C SER A 70 -0.67 -27.83 21.86
N LEU A 71 0.54 -27.33 21.61
CA LEU A 71 1.73 -28.14 21.44
C LEU A 71 2.54 -28.13 22.73
N ASP A 72 3.08 -29.29 23.13
CA ASP A 72 4.02 -29.37 24.24
C ASP A 72 5.23 -28.46 23.96
N PRO A 73 5.68 -27.64 24.93
CA PRO A 73 6.83 -26.74 24.76
C PRO A 73 8.12 -27.47 24.34
N ASN A 74 8.27 -28.75 24.70
CA ASN A 74 9.45 -29.54 24.34
C ASN A 74 9.40 -30.12 22.92
N ILE A 75 8.23 -30.12 22.28
CA ILE A 75 8.05 -30.66 20.93
C ILE A 75 8.29 -29.55 19.91
N LYS A 76 9.30 -29.74 19.06
CA LYS A 76 9.54 -28.88 17.89
C LYS A 76 8.64 -29.30 16.73
N PRO A 77 7.71 -28.43 16.27
CA PRO A 77 6.85 -28.76 15.14
C PRO A 77 7.67 -28.91 13.85
N LYS A 78 7.40 -29.95 13.07
CA LYS A 78 8.07 -30.17 11.78
C LYS A 78 7.45 -29.27 10.71
N ILE A 79 7.99 -28.07 10.52
CA ILE A 79 7.43 -27.02 9.66
C ILE A 79 8.02 -26.95 8.24
N LYS A 80 8.42 -28.09 7.65
CA LYS A 80 9.03 -28.14 6.30
C LYS A 80 8.18 -27.61 5.14
N ASN A 81 6.89 -27.38 5.36
CA ASN A 81 5.93 -26.91 4.36
C ASN A 81 5.29 -25.57 4.76
N VAL A 82 5.91 -24.84 5.69
CA VAL A 82 5.40 -23.57 6.23
C VAL A 82 6.50 -22.51 6.13
N VAL A 83 6.14 -21.30 5.73
CA VAL A 83 7.07 -20.16 5.68
C VAL A 83 6.41 -18.91 6.24
N ALA A 84 7.22 -18.10 6.90
CA ALA A 84 6.90 -16.76 7.33
C ALA A 84 6.97 -15.77 6.15
N VAL A 85 5.97 -14.92 5.97
CA VAL A 85 5.95 -13.90 4.90
C VAL A 85 5.66 -12.52 5.46
N ALA A 86 6.27 -11.50 4.84
CA ALA A 86 5.91 -10.11 5.04
C ALA A 86 4.73 -9.78 4.12
N VAL A 87 3.71 -9.11 4.65
CA VAL A 87 2.53 -8.70 3.86
C VAL A 87 2.50 -7.19 3.82
N HIS A 88 2.40 -6.62 2.64
CA HIS A 88 2.29 -5.18 2.43
C HIS A 88 0.96 -4.87 1.77
N ALA A 89 0.29 -3.80 2.20
CA ALA A 89 -0.93 -3.34 1.57
C ALA A 89 -1.05 -1.84 1.68
N GLU A 90 -1.70 -1.24 0.69
CA GLU A 90 -2.13 0.16 0.77
C GLU A 90 -3.60 0.18 1.14
N LEU A 91 -3.95 0.85 2.24
CA LEU A 91 -5.33 1.06 2.68
C LEU A 91 -5.87 2.35 2.06
N PRO A 92 -6.81 2.27 1.10
CA PRO A 92 -7.41 3.46 0.50
C PRO A 92 -8.20 4.27 1.53
N PRO A 93 -8.36 5.58 1.32
CA PRO A 93 -9.22 6.39 2.15
C PRO A 93 -10.68 5.90 2.06
N PHE A 94 -11.43 6.06 3.15
CA PHE A 94 -12.87 5.76 3.25
C PHE A 94 -13.27 4.27 3.16
N ILE A 95 -12.31 3.34 3.24
CA ILE A 95 -12.60 1.91 3.43
C ILE A 95 -13.39 1.69 4.73
N LYS A 96 -14.39 0.80 4.68
CA LYS A 96 -15.20 0.38 5.83
C LYS A 96 -14.77 -1.00 6.34
N PRO A 97 -15.00 -1.32 7.63
CA PRO A 97 -14.75 -2.66 8.16
C PRO A 97 -15.46 -3.74 7.33
N GLY A 98 -14.73 -4.81 7.00
CA GLY A 98 -15.23 -5.94 6.21
C GLY A 98 -15.02 -5.82 4.69
N GLN A 99 -14.56 -4.67 4.18
CA GLN A 99 -14.16 -4.56 2.78
C GLN A 99 -12.78 -5.18 2.55
N THR A 100 -12.60 -5.77 1.37
CA THR A 100 -11.34 -6.38 0.95
C THR A 100 -10.40 -5.33 0.36
N ILE A 101 -9.10 -5.53 0.57
CA ILE A 101 -8.02 -4.77 -0.09
C ILE A 101 -7.02 -5.76 -0.69
N ASP A 102 -6.36 -5.34 -1.75
CA ASP A 102 -5.27 -6.11 -2.35
C ASP A 102 -4.01 -6.01 -1.49
N VAL A 103 -3.24 -7.10 -1.47
CA VAL A 103 -1.99 -7.19 -0.70
C VAL A 103 -0.88 -7.77 -1.56
N THR A 104 0.35 -7.40 -1.23
CA THR A 104 1.59 -7.94 -1.78
C THR A 104 2.24 -8.81 -0.72
N VAL A 105 2.66 -10.01 -1.11
CA VAL A 105 3.30 -11.03 -0.25
C VAL A 105 4.67 -11.39 -0.81
#